data_AF-A0A1V4VN62-F1
#
_entry.id   AF-A0A1V4VN62-F1
#
_cell.length_a   1.000
_cell.length_b   1.000
_cell.length_c   1.000
_cell.angle_alpha   90.00
_cell.angle_beta   90.00
_cell.angle_gamma   90.00
#
_symmetry.space_group_name_H-M   'P 1'
#
loop_
_entity.id
_entity.type
_entity.pdbx_description
1 polymer ?
#
loop_
_entity_poly.entity_id
_entity_poly.type
_entity_poly.pdbx_seq_one_letter_code
_entity_poly.pdbx_strand_id
1 'polypeptide(L)' 'MNYNITKDKPTTHFLVSFEIQKPNGKKERMVGYTQGIKDIDGKWHIEGFASGR' A
#
# COMPACT_ATOMS: atom_id res chain seq x y z
N MET A 1 -21.14 11.51 -10.10
CA MET A 1 -20.92 10.28 -9.31
C MET A 1 -20.04 10.65 -8.12
N ASN A 2 -20.62 10.78 -6.92
CA ASN A 2 -19.87 10.99 -5.70
C ASN A 2 -19.51 9.63 -5.09
N TYR A 3 -18.22 9.33 -4.99
CA TYR A 3 -17.74 8.16 -4.27
C TYR A 3 -17.71 8.50 -2.78
N ASN A 4 -18.77 8.14 -2.05
CA ASN A 4 -18.75 8.11 -0.59
C ASN A 4 -17.91 6.90 -0.16
N ILE A 5 -16.63 7.10 0.10
CA ILE A 5 -15.80 6.12 0.81
C ILE A 5 -16.32 6.08 2.25
N THR A 6 -17.05 5.02 2.56
CA THR A 6 -17.57 4.73 3.91
C THR A 6 -16.37 4.57 4.85
N LYS A 7 -16.24 5.44 5.85
CA LYS A 7 -15.19 5.37 6.89
C LYS A 7 -15.37 4.20 7.88
N ASP A 8 -16.33 3.30 7.64
CA ASP A 8 -16.72 2.22 8.55
C ASP A 8 -15.93 0.92 8.36
N LYS A 9 -15.04 0.85 7.36
CA LYS A 9 -14.20 -0.35 7.17
C LYS A 9 -12.88 -0.20 7.94
N PRO A 10 -12.46 -1.21 8.72
CA PRO A 10 -11.22 -1.13 9.47
C PRO A 10 -10.03 -1.08 8.49
N THR A 11 -9.22 -0.02 8.62
CA THR A 11 -7.96 0.13 7.89
C THR A 11 -6.84 -0.58 8.64
N THR A 12 -6.07 -1.43 7.94
CA THR A 12 -4.90 -2.11 8.50
C THR A 12 -3.62 -1.50 7.94
N HIS A 13 -2.64 -1.27 8.82
CA HIS A 13 -1.33 -0.75 8.46
C HIS A 13 -0.34 -1.90 8.26
N PHE A 14 0.44 -1.83 7.19
CA PHE A 14 1.44 -2.81 6.82
C PHE A 14 2.81 -2.14 6.66
N LEU A 15 3.85 -2.81 7.17
CA LEU A 15 5.23 -2.53 6.79
C LEU A 15 5.57 -3.40 5.58
N VAL A 16 5.98 -2.78 4.47
CA VAL A 16 6.33 -3.47 3.24
C VAL A 16 7.77 -3.19 2.84
N SER A 17 8.44 -4.21 2.30
CA SER A 17 9.77 -4.07 1.71
C SER A 17 9.75 -4.66 0.30
N PHE A 18 10.29 -3.93 -0.66
CA PHE A 18 10.40 -4.37 -2.05
C PHE A 18 11.71 -3.90 -2.67
N GLU A 19 12.12 -4.57 -3.73
CA GLU A 19 13.30 -4.23 -4.51
C GLU A 19 12.86 -3.54 -5.81
N ILE A 20 13.36 -2.34 -6.06
CA ILE A 20 13.16 -1.63 -7.32
C ILE A 20 14.40 -1.81 -8.17
N GLN A 21 14.21 -2.25 -9.41
CA GLN A 21 15.26 -2.21 -10.42
C GLN A 21 15.22 -0.84 -11.11
N LYS A 22 16.26 -0.03 -10.89
CA LYS A 22 16.43 1.27 -11.56
C LYS A 22 16.75 1.05 -13.05
N PRO A 23 16.46 2.03 -13.92
CA PRO A 23 16.78 1.95 -15.35
C PRO A 23 18.26 1.69 -15.67
N ASN A 24 19.16 2.04 -14.74
CA ASN A 24 20.61 1.77 -14.85
C ASN A 24 21.01 0.34 -14.42
N GLY A 25 20.04 -0.55 -14.21
CA GLY A 25 20.26 -1.94 -13.80
C GLY A 25 20.56 -2.13 -12.30
N LYS A 26 20.78 -1.05 -11.54
CA LYS A 26 20.99 -1.15 -10.08
C LYS A 26 19.69 -1.52 -9.38
N LYS A 27 19.79 -2.44 -8.43
CA LYS A 27 18.71 -2.82 -7.53
C LYS A 27 18.80 -1.97 -6.27
N GLU A 28 17.68 -1.40 -5.84
CA GLU A 28 17.56 -0.64 -4.61
C GLU A 28 16.44 -1.24 -3.77
N ARG A 29 16.74 -1.53 -2.50
CA ARG A 29 15.73 -2.01 -1.56
C ARG A 29 15.05 -0.81 -0.92
N MET A 30 13.73 -0.76 -1.01
CA MET A 30 12.92 0.23 -0.34
C MET A 30 12.07 -0.42 0.75
N VAL A 31 11.87 0.31 1.82
CA VAL A 31 10.96 -0.03 2.91
C VAL A 31 9.96 1.11 3.03
N GLY A 32 8.68 0.78 3.14
CA GLY A 32 7.63 1.76 3.28
C GLY A 32 6.48 1.24 4.10
N TYR A 33 5.62 2.17 4.47
CA TYR A 33 4.37 1.89 5.15
C TYR A 33 3.24 2.02 4.14
N THR A 34 2.27 1.13 4.25
CA THR A 34 1.07 1.18 3.43
C THR A 34 -0.13 0.84 4.29
N GLN A 35 -1.30 1.29 3.85
CA GLN A 35 -2.55 0.96 4.50
C GLN A 35 -3.48 0.29 3.51
N GLY A 36 -4.24 -0.68 3.99
CA GLY A 36 -5.21 -1.39 3.17
C GLY A 36 -6.49 -1.68 3.91
N ILE A 37 -7.55 -1.84 3.14
CA ILE A 37 -8.87 -2.27 3.60
C ILE A 37 -9.12 -3.66 3.05
N LYS A 38 -9.56 -4.58 3.92
CA LYS A 38 -10.00 -5.91 3.49
C LYS A 38 -11.43 -5.82 2.99
N ASP A 39 -11.69 -6.29 1.76
CA ASP A 39 -13.04 -6.42 1.24
C ASP A 39 -13.76 -7.65 1.82
N ILE A 40 -15.03 -7.80 1.43
CA ILE A 40 -15.90 -8.89 1.89
C ILE A 40 -15.45 -10.27 1.42
N ASP A 41 -14.70 -10.33 0.31
CA ASP A 41 -14.12 -11.55 -0.25
C ASP A 41 -12.76 -11.87 0.36
N GLY A 42 -12.29 -11.01 1.27
CA GLY A 42 -11.05 -11.13 1.98
C GLY A 42 -9.80 -10.63 1.24
N LYS A 43 -9.95 -9.93 0.12
CA LYS A 43 -8.85 -9.31 -0.62
C LYS A 43 -8.51 -7.95 -0.02
N TRP A 44 -7.22 -7.61 -0.07
CA TRP A 44 -6.73 -6.31 0.40
C TRP A 44 -6.71 -5.31 -0.75
N HIS A 45 -7.38 -4.18 -0.54
CA HIS A 45 -7.29 -3.00 -1.38
C HIS A 45 -6.33 -2.02 -0.71
N ILE A 46 -5.21 -1.74 -1.37
CA ILE A 46 -4.18 -0.83 -0.86
C ILE A 46 -4.56 0.60 -1.23
N GLU A 47 -4.70 1.48 -0.23
CA GLU A 47 -5.20 2.85 -0.43
C GLU A 47 -4.09 3.88 -0.58
N GLY A 48 -2.86 3.55 -0.18
CA GLY A 48 -1.75 4.50 -0.27
C GLY A 48 -0.42 3.91 0.18
N PHE A 49 0.67 4.46 -0.35
CA PHE A 49 2.03 4.06 -0.02
C PHE A 49 2.84 5.29 0.41
N ALA A 50 3.46 5.21 1.58
CA ALA A 50 4.40 6.20 2.09
C ALA A 50 5.76 5.53 2.32
N SER A 51 6.76 5.87 1.52
CA SER A 51 8.14 5.47 1.78
C SER A 51 8.74 6.33 2.90
N GLY A 52 9.36 5.69 3.89
CA GLY A 52 10.26 6.41 4.81
C GLY A 52 11.50 6.87 4.05
N ARG A 53 11.97 8.07 4.34
CA ARG A 53 13.18 8.66 3.75
C ARG A 53 14.43 8.19 4.48
#